data_AF-F0TAE0-F1
#
_entry.id   AF-F0TAE0-F1
#
_cell.length_a   1.000
_cell.length_b   1.000
_cell.length_c   1.000
_cell.angle_alpha   90.00
_cell.angle_beta   90.00
_cell.angle_gamma   90.00
#
_symmetry.space_group_name_H-M   'P 1'
#
loop_
_entity.id
_entity.type
_entity.pdbx_description
1 polymer ?
#
loop_
_entity_poly.entity_id
_entity_poly.type
_entity_poly.pdbx_seq_one_letter_code
_entity_poly.pdbx_strand_id
1 'polypeptide(L)'
;MAYEIKREGKEIFGDFKPELIPDECGGDIDDYEEALHVLMKFVGSMSSALEQVSGRGANAIVYQAGKRMGHEAGKMVEKTDNLEKAMQELSEILGAEFYFDMWKPAGQEGYTIEKGDETVVKLIFRDCVVRQTLRRTGLPQKGPLCYLLYGYTVGAVEEVMDIRGKLDIDHVGPNACLKTLTIKWSGK
;
A
#
# COMPACT_ATOMS: atom_id res chain seq x y z
N MET A 1 4.58 -37.28 30.64
CA MET A 1 5.08 -38.13 29.53
C MET A 1 4.95 -37.32 28.26
N ALA A 2 6.05 -36.86 27.69
CA ALA A 2 6.05 -36.11 26.43
C ALA A 2 6.06 -37.12 25.28
N TYR A 3 5.14 -36.97 24.33
CA TYR A 3 5.11 -37.77 23.10
C TYR A 3 6.21 -37.24 22.16
N GLU A 4 7.25 -38.03 21.95
CA GLU A 4 8.20 -37.81 20.85
C GLU A 4 7.60 -38.37 19.55
N ILE A 5 7.30 -37.46 18.61
CA ILE A 5 6.94 -37.83 17.25
C ILE A 5 8.23 -38.16 16.51
N LYS A 6 8.49 -39.46 16.27
CA LYS A 6 9.60 -39.89 15.42
C LYS A 6 9.23 -39.69 13.95
N ARG A 7 9.96 -38.81 13.26
CA ARG A 7 9.82 -38.57 11.83
C ARG A 7 10.90 -39.35 11.07
N GLU A 8 10.48 -40.25 10.18
CA GLU A 8 11.36 -41.09 9.36
C GLU A 8 11.81 -40.34 8.10
N GLY A 9 12.73 -39.39 8.27
CA GLY A 9 13.39 -38.72 7.15
C GLY A 9 14.48 -37.79 7.66
N LYS A 10 15.61 -37.70 6.94
CA LYS A 10 16.56 -36.61 7.17
C LYS A 10 15.81 -35.30 6.89
N GLU A 11 15.44 -34.56 7.93
CA GLU A 11 14.97 -33.19 7.77
C GLU A 11 16.11 -32.39 7.13
N ILE A 12 15.99 -32.14 5.83
CA ILE A 12 16.82 -31.17 5.12
C ILE A 12 16.26 -29.82 5.53
N PHE A 13 16.93 -29.14 6.47
CA PHE A 13 16.68 -27.73 6.69
C PHE A 13 17.19 -27.00 5.47
N GLY A 14 16.29 -26.68 4.54
CA GLY A 14 16.60 -25.79 3.45
C GLY A 14 16.95 -24.42 4.00
N ASP A 15 18.05 -23.85 3.53
CA ASP A 15 18.42 -22.44 3.55
C ASP A 15 17.47 -21.62 2.66
N PHE A 16 16.16 -21.89 2.80
CA PHE A 16 15.09 -21.45 1.94
C PHE A 16 14.97 -19.94 2.00
N LYS A 17 15.63 -19.27 1.05
CA LYS A 17 15.29 -17.92 0.70
C LYS A 17 14.09 -17.99 -0.24
N PRO A 18 13.02 -17.20 -0.03
CA PRO A 18 11.87 -17.16 -0.93
C PRO A 18 12.24 -16.94 -2.40
N GLU A 19 13.42 -16.37 -2.67
CA GLU A 19 13.97 -16.14 -4.00
C GLU A 19 14.59 -17.38 -4.67
N LEU A 20 14.69 -18.52 -3.97
CA LEU A 20 15.36 -19.76 -4.43
C LEU A 20 14.39 -20.95 -4.55
N ILE A 21 13.15 -20.70 -4.99
CA ILE A 21 12.21 -21.78 -5.31
C ILE A 21 12.78 -22.53 -6.52
N PRO A 22 13.10 -23.85 -6.40
CA PRO A 22 13.54 -24.64 -7.55
C PRO A 22 12.49 -24.55 -8.67
N ASP A 23 12.91 -24.48 -9.94
CA ASP A 23 11.99 -24.38 -11.08
C ASP A 23 10.92 -25.49 -11.07
N GLU A 24 11.27 -26.66 -10.55
CA GLU A 24 10.41 -27.84 -10.36
C GLU A 24 9.27 -27.63 -9.33
N CYS A 25 9.42 -26.62 -8.47
CA CYS A 25 8.45 -26.19 -7.47
C CYS A 25 7.72 -24.90 -7.88
N GLY A 26 7.99 -24.38 -9.08
CA GLY A 26 7.21 -23.29 -9.68
C GLY A 26 5.81 -23.79 -10.02
N GLY A 27 4.78 -23.14 -9.47
CA GLY A 27 3.40 -23.37 -9.89
C GLY A 27 3.18 -22.85 -11.32
N ASP A 28 2.11 -23.28 -11.97
CA ASP A 28 1.66 -22.60 -13.18
C ASP A 28 0.96 -21.26 -12.84
N ILE A 29 0.57 -20.50 -13.86
CA ILE A 29 -0.09 -19.20 -13.64
C ILE A 29 -1.40 -19.32 -12.86
N ASP A 30 -2.10 -20.46 -12.99
CA ASP A 30 -3.36 -20.73 -12.31
C ASP A 30 -3.12 -21.05 -10.82
N ASP A 31 -2.05 -21.77 -10.50
CA ASP A 31 -1.59 -21.99 -9.12
C ASP A 31 -1.30 -20.66 -8.39
N TYR A 32 -0.64 -19.72 -9.07
CA TYR A 32 -0.38 -18.39 -8.53
C TYR A 32 -1.66 -17.56 -8.37
N GLU A 33 -2.59 -17.65 -9.32
CA GLU A 33 -3.89 -16.98 -9.22
C GLU A 33 -4.70 -17.49 -8.02
N GLU A 34 -4.75 -18.81 -7.81
CA GLU A 34 -5.44 -19.40 -6.66
C GLU A 34 -4.79 -18.97 -5.34
N ALA A 35 -3.46 -19.04 -5.25
CA ALA A 35 -2.70 -18.60 -4.07
C ALA A 35 -2.96 -17.11 -3.76
N LEU A 36 -2.95 -16.24 -4.77
CA LEU A 36 -3.26 -14.82 -4.63
C LEU A 36 -4.68 -14.61 -4.12
N HIS A 37 -5.65 -15.34 -4.64
CA HIS A 37 -7.03 -15.27 -4.17
C HIS A 37 -7.19 -15.72 -2.72
N VAL A 38 -6.47 -16.76 -2.30
CA VAL A 38 -6.45 -17.20 -0.91
C VAL A 38 -5.82 -16.13 -0.01
N LEU A 39 -4.71 -15.54 -0.45
CA LEU A 39 -4.04 -14.45 0.28
C LEU A 39 -4.96 -13.24 0.44
N MET A 40 -5.66 -12.83 -0.62
CA MET A 40 -6.65 -11.75 -0.55
C MET A 40 -7.76 -12.06 0.46
N LYS A 41 -8.32 -13.29 0.44
CA LYS A 41 -9.33 -13.72 1.42
C LYS A 41 -8.79 -13.66 2.85
N PHE A 42 -7.57 -14.14 3.05
CA PHE A 42 -6.92 -14.12 4.36
C PHE A 42 -6.70 -12.70 4.87
N VAL A 43 -6.10 -11.82 4.06
CA VAL A 43 -5.84 -10.41 4.42
C VAL A 43 -7.14 -9.65 4.69
N GLY A 44 -8.17 -9.84 3.85
CA GLY A 44 -9.49 -9.25 4.09
C GLY A 44 -10.11 -9.74 5.41
N SER A 45 -10.02 -11.04 5.69
CA SER A 45 -10.56 -11.63 6.93
C SER A 45 -9.83 -11.11 8.17
N MET A 46 -8.50 -11.02 8.11
CA MET A 46 -7.67 -10.44 9.17
C MET A 46 -8.00 -8.96 9.40
N SER A 47 -8.17 -8.18 8.33
CA SER A 47 -8.60 -6.79 8.44
C SER A 47 -9.98 -6.65 9.09
N SER A 48 -10.94 -7.51 8.70
CA SER A 48 -12.28 -7.50 9.28
C SER A 48 -12.25 -7.90 10.76
N ALA A 49 -11.49 -8.93 11.12
CA ALA A 49 -11.33 -9.35 12.51
C ALA A 49 -10.68 -8.23 13.36
N LEU A 50 -9.66 -7.56 12.82
CA LEU A 50 -9.03 -6.42 13.50
C LEU A 50 -10.03 -5.28 13.75
N GLU A 51 -10.87 -4.97 12.75
CA GLU A 51 -11.93 -3.95 12.88
C GLU A 51 -12.98 -4.35 13.92
N GLN A 52 -13.38 -5.63 13.97
CA GLN A 52 -14.33 -6.13 14.97
C GLN A 52 -13.77 -6.03 16.40
N VAL A 53 -12.49 -6.33 16.59
CA VAL A 53 -11.85 -6.32 17.92
C VAL A 53 -11.49 -4.90 18.38
N SER A 54 -10.96 -4.07 17.47
CA SER A 54 -10.40 -2.75 17.81
C SER A 54 -11.35 -1.58 17.51
N GLY A 55 -12.48 -1.85 16.86
CA GLY A 55 -13.43 -0.84 16.40
C GLY A 55 -12.73 0.24 15.55
N ARG A 56 -13.03 1.50 15.87
CA ARG A 56 -12.44 2.67 15.19
C ARG A 56 -10.91 2.74 15.27
N GLY A 57 -10.28 2.05 16.23
CA GLY A 57 -8.82 2.01 16.38
C GLY A 57 -8.10 1.25 15.26
N ALA A 58 -8.80 0.34 14.56
CA ALA A 58 -8.21 -0.47 13.49
C ALA A 58 -7.63 0.40 12.36
N ASN A 59 -8.31 1.48 11.98
CA ASN A 59 -7.82 2.40 10.94
C ASN A 59 -6.48 3.04 11.32
N ALA A 60 -6.32 3.45 12.58
CA ALA A 60 -5.07 4.05 13.05
C ALA A 60 -3.92 3.02 13.09
N ILE A 61 -4.20 1.80 13.55
CA ILE A 61 -3.21 0.72 13.60
C ILE A 61 -2.71 0.39 12.19
N VAL A 62 -3.63 0.15 11.26
CA VAL A 62 -3.28 -0.22 9.89
C VAL A 62 -2.65 0.95 9.14
N TYR A 63 -3.07 2.18 9.40
CA TYR A 63 -2.39 3.38 8.89
C TYR A 63 -0.92 3.43 9.34
N GLN A 64 -0.62 3.19 10.62
CA GLN A 64 0.77 3.21 11.10
C GLN A 64 1.60 2.08 10.48
N ALA A 65 1.01 0.88 10.32
CA ALA A 65 1.66 -0.22 9.63
C ALA A 65 2.00 0.16 8.18
N GLY A 66 1.04 0.72 7.45
CA GLY A 66 1.23 1.22 6.09
C GLY A 66 2.30 2.30 6.04
N LYS A 67 2.27 3.28 6.96
CA LYS A 67 3.23 4.37 7.02
C LYS A 67 4.66 3.88 7.20
N ARG A 68 4.88 2.88 8.06
CA ARG A 68 6.19 2.24 8.19
C ARG A 68 6.63 1.56 6.90
N MET A 69 5.74 0.80 6.25
CA MET A 69 6.04 0.18 4.96
C MET A 69 6.40 1.23 3.89
N GLY A 70 5.69 2.35 3.88
CA GLY A 70 5.92 3.46 2.96
C GLY A 70 7.29 4.09 3.15
N HIS A 71 7.71 4.32 4.40
CA HIS A 71 9.07 4.79 4.69
C HIS A 71 10.14 3.84 4.16
N GLU A 72 9.98 2.53 4.36
CA GLU A 72 10.93 1.56 3.83
C GLU A 72 10.96 1.57 2.29
N ALA A 73 9.79 1.66 1.65
CA ALA A 73 9.71 1.74 0.19
C ALA A 73 10.35 3.02 -0.37
N GLY A 74 10.13 4.16 0.30
CA GLY A 74 10.67 5.47 -0.09
C GLY A 74 12.20 5.54 -0.09
N LYS A 75 12.90 4.69 0.69
CA LYS A 75 14.37 4.62 0.69
C LYS A 75 14.97 4.17 -0.65
N MET A 76 14.17 3.57 -1.53
CA MET A 76 14.59 3.16 -2.87
C MET A 76 14.57 4.32 -3.88
N VAL A 77 14.03 5.48 -3.48
CA VAL A 77 13.94 6.70 -4.30
C VAL A 77 14.96 7.73 -3.79
N GLU A 78 15.51 8.53 -4.69
CA GLU A 78 16.36 9.67 -4.30
C GLU A 78 15.55 10.74 -3.59
N LYS A 79 16.13 11.35 -2.55
CA LYS A 79 15.48 12.47 -1.88
C LYS A 79 15.34 13.66 -2.83
N THR A 80 14.20 14.34 -2.77
CA THR A 80 13.88 15.47 -3.64
C THR A 80 12.95 16.46 -2.95
N ASP A 81 13.12 17.75 -3.23
CA ASP A 81 12.19 18.82 -2.82
C ASP A 81 11.16 19.17 -3.90
N ASN A 82 11.22 18.51 -5.06
CA ASN A 82 10.23 18.64 -6.12
C ASN A 82 9.12 17.59 -5.96
N LEU A 83 7.90 18.04 -5.62
CA LEU A 83 6.73 17.17 -5.42
C LEU A 83 6.35 16.40 -6.69
N GLU A 84 6.37 17.03 -7.86
CA GLU A 84 5.98 16.35 -9.11
C GLU A 84 6.98 15.23 -9.44
N LYS A 85 8.28 15.49 -9.26
CA LYS A 85 9.33 14.47 -9.40
C LYS A 85 9.12 13.33 -8.41
N ALA A 86 8.89 13.64 -7.13
CA ALA A 86 8.62 12.63 -6.10
C ALA A 86 7.42 11.75 -6.45
N MET A 87 6.34 12.35 -6.97
CA MET A 87 5.13 11.60 -7.36
C MET A 87 5.37 10.71 -8.57
N GLN A 88 6.16 11.15 -9.56
CA GLN A 88 6.55 10.31 -10.70
C GLN A 88 7.39 9.11 -10.25
N GLU A 89 8.45 9.33 -9.49
CA GLU A 89 9.34 8.26 -9.03
C GLU A 89 8.60 7.27 -8.11
N LEU A 90 7.75 7.78 -7.21
CA LEU A 90 6.90 6.93 -6.38
C LEU A 90 5.84 6.17 -7.19
N SER A 91 5.31 6.76 -8.27
CA SER A 91 4.39 6.05 -9.17
C SER A 91 5.09 4.89 -9.89
N GLU A 92 6.37 5.04 -10.25
CA GLU A 92 7.13 3.96 -10.89
C GLU A 92 7.41 2.80 -9.91
N ILE A 93 7.83 3.10 -8.68
CA ILE A 93 8.15 2.06 -7.69
C ILE A 93 6.88 1.41 -7.13
N LEU A 94 5.91 2.23 -6.74
CA LEU A 94 4.67 1.73 -6.13
C LEU A 94 3.67 1.25 -7.19
N GLY A 95 3.85 1.60 -8.47
CA GLY A 95 2.90 1.36 -9.54
C GLY A 95 2.62 -0.12 -9.81
N ALA A 96 3.55 -1.00 -9.46
CA ALA A 96 3.35 -2.44 -9.50
C ALA A 96 2.26 -2.91 -8.51
N GLU A 97 2.14 -2.24 -7.36
CA GLU A 97 1.21 -2.61 -6.27
C GLU A 97 -0.04 -1.72 -6.25
N PHE A 98 0.15 -0.45 -6.61
CA PHE A 98 -0.80 0.63 -6.49
C PHE A 98 -0.59 1.61 -7.64
N TYR A 99 -1.02 1.24 -8.85
CA TYR A 99 -0.95 2.13 -9.99
C TYR A 99 -1.73 3.44 -9.73
N PHE A 100 -0.99 4.54 -9.60
CA PHE A 100 -1.54 5.88 -9.39
C PHE A 100 -0.82 6.95 -10.22
N ASP A 101 -1.57 7.99 -10.57
CA ASP A 101 -1.03 9.16 -11.27
C ASP A 101 -1.47 10.45 -10.56
N MET A 102 -0.71 11.53 -10.78
CA MET A 102 -1.24 12.86 -10.51
C MET A 102 -2.43 13.15 -11.44
N TRP A 103 -3.46 13.77 -10.88
CA TRP A 103 -4.69 14.11 -11.58
C TRP A 103 -5.03 15.56 -11.34
N LYS A 104 -5.61 16.22 -12.35
CA LYS A 104 -6.14 17.57 -12.23
C LYS A 104 -7.45 17.70 -13.02
N PRO A 105 -8.39 18.57 -12.59
CA PRO A 105 -9.53 18.96 -13.43
C PRO A 105 -9.05 19.60 -14.74
N ALA A 106 -9.84 19.47 -15.80
CA ALA A 106 -9.49 20.00 -17.14
C ALA A 106 -9.21 21.51 -17.15
N GLY A 107 -9.83 22.29 -16.27
CA GLY A 107 -9.64 23.74 -16.16
C GLY A 107 -8.47 24.18 -15.25
N GLN A 108 -7.71 23.26 -14.66
CA GLN A 108 -6.59 23.58 -13.78
C GLN A 108 -5.28 23.59 -14.58
N GLU A 109 -4.44 24.62 -14.41
CA GLU A 109 -3.18 24.77 -15.16
C GLU A 109 -2.13 23.71 -14.77
N GLY A 110 -1.80 23.60 -13.48
CA GLY A 110 -0.82 22.62 -12.95
C GLY A 110 -1.48 21.45 -12.21
N TYR A 111 -0.67 20.49 -11.76
CA TYR A 111 -1.15 19.40 -10.89
C TYR A 111 -1.26 19.81 -9.41
N THR A 112 -0.43 20.78 -9.00
CA THR A 112 -0.37 21.30 -7.64
C THR A 112 -1.19 22.57 -7.46
N ILE A 113 -1.65 22.80 -6.23
CA ILE A 113 -2.29 24.03 -5.78
C ILE A 113 -1.58 24.47 -4.50
N GLU A 114 -0.98 25.66 -4.54
CA GLU A 114 -0.35 26.28 -3.38
C GLU A 114 -1.38 26.92 -2.45
N LYS A 115 -1.25 26.67 -1.15
CA LYS A 115 -2.11 27.20 -0.08
C LYS A 115 -1.26 27.60 1.12
N GLY A 116 -0.57 28.73 1.01
CA GLY A 116 0.29 29.22 2.09
C GLY A 116 1.52 28.32 2.27
N ASP A 117 1.63 27.64 3.40
CA ASP A 117 2.68 26.68 3.71
C ASP A 117 2.34 25.23 3.32
N GLU A 118 1.21 25.04 2.61
CA GLU A 118 0.78 23.74 2.12
C GLU A 118 0.74 23.69 0.59
N THR A 119 1.18 22.57 0.02
CA THR A 119 0.92 22.25 -1.39
C THR A 119 -0.03 21.07 -1.45
N VAL A 120 -1.03 21.17 -2.34
CA VAL A 120 -2.06 20.14 -2.53
C VAL A 120 -1.96 19.56 -3.93
N VAL A 121 -1.97 18.24 -4.04
CA VAL A 121 -2.04 17.50 -5.32
C VAL A 121 -3.13 16.44 -5.25
N LYS A 122 -3.86 16.25 -6.35
CA LYS A 122 -4.82 15.15 -6.47
C LYS A 122 -4.17 13.94 -7.11
N LEU A 123 -4.46 12.76 -6.57
CA LEU A 123 -3.94 11.48 -7.03
C LEU A 123 -5.10 10.57 -7.43
N ILE A 124 -5.00 9.96 -8.61
CA ILE A 124 -5.96 8.97 -9.09
C ILE A 124 -5.35 7.58 -9.00
N PHE A 125 -5.92 6.72 -8.16
CA PHE A 125 -5.50 5.33 -8.00
C PHE A 125 -6.36 4.43 -8.89
N ARG A 126 -5.78 3.90 -9.97
CA ARG A 126 -6.48 3.18 -11.03
C ARG A 126 -6.40 1.68 -10.87
N ASP A 127 -5.28 1.13 -10.42
CA ASP A 127 -5.19 -0.27 -10.03
C ASP A 127 -4.58 -0.37 -8.63
N CYS A 128 -5.25 -1.12 -7.76
CA CYS A 128 -4.96 -1.05 -6.33
C CYS A 128 -5.28 -2.41 -5.72
N VAL A 129 -4.24 -3.11 -5.26
CA VAL A 129 -4.40 -4.45 -4.66
C VAL A 129 -5.34 -4.45 -3.46
N VAL A 130 -5.42 -3.34 -2.71
CA VAL A 130 -6.40 -3.16 -1.62
C VAL A 130 -7.82 -3.19 -2.17
N ARG A 131 -8.10 -2.53 -3.28
CA ARG A 131 -9.44 -2.49 -3.88
C ARG A 131 -9.84 -3.86 -4.44
N GLN A 132 -8.89 -4.57 -5.06
CA GLN A 132 -9.13 -5.93 -5.54
C GLN A 132 -9.43 -6.89 -4.39
N THR A 133 -8.65 -6.79 -3.31
CA THR A 133 -8.87 -7.55 -2.06
C THR A 133 -10.26 -7.29 -1.50
N LEU A 134 -10.63 -6.02 -1.30
CA LEU A 134 -11.93 -5.63 -0.74
C LEU A 134 -13.11 -6.14 -1.59
N ARG A 135 -12.99 -6.09 -2.92
CA ARG A 135 -14.02 -6.65 -3.83
C ARG A 135 -14.14 -8.15 -3.67
N ARG A 136 -13.01 -8.86 -3.68
CA ARG A 136 -12.97 -10.32 -3.60
C ARG A 136 -13.58 -10.81 -2.29
N THR A 137 -13.42 -10.07 -1.20
CA THR A 137 -13.93 -10.43 0.12
C THR A 137 -15.26 -9.78 0.47
N GLY A 138 -15.85 -8.98 -0.42
CA GLY A 138 -17.11 -8.26 -0.16
C GLY A 138 -17.04 -7.24 0.98
N LEU A 139 -15.85 -6.68 1.25
CA LEU A 139 -15.63 -5.71 2.32
C LEU A 139 -15.77 -4.27 1.82
N PRO A 140 -16.25 -3.33 2.67
CA PRO A 140 -16.44 -1.95 2.27
C PRO A 140 -15.10 -1.23 2.06
N GLN A 141 -15.08 -0.31 1.10
CA GLN A 141 -14.00 0.67 0.97
C GLN A 141 -14.06 1.72 2.09
N LYS A 142 -12.97 2.47 2.26
CA LYS A 142 -12.76 3.42 3.38
C LYS A 142 -12.61 2.76 4.77
N GLY A 143 -12.44 1.44 4.82
CA GLY A 143 -12.03 0.69 6.03
C GLY A 143 -10.51 0.56 6.19
N PRO A 144 -10.05 -0.31 7.11
CA PRO A 144 -8.64 -0.39 7.50
C PRO A 144 -7.65 -0.63 6.34
N LEU A 145 -7.98 -1.51 5.38
CA LEU A 145 -7.11 -1.73 4.21
C LEU A 145 -6.92 -0.47 3.35
N CYS A 146 -7.94 0.38 3.21
CA CYS A 146 -7.76 1.67 2.54
C CYS A 146 -6.84 2.62 3.33
N TYR A 147 -6.87 2.54 4.66
CA TYR A 147 -5.95 3.27 5.54
C TYR A 147 -4.51 2.71 5.50
N LEU A 148 -4.32 1.42 5.16
CA LEU A 148 -3.00 0.85 4.86
C LEU A 148 -2.35 1.60 3.70
N LEU A 149 -3.06 1.69 2.56
CA LEU A 149 -2.59 2.41 1.37
C LEU A 149 -2.34 3.89 1.66
N TYR A 150 -3.22 4.51 2.47
CA TYR A 150 -3.02 5.87 2.93
C TYR A 150 -1.67 5.98 3.65
N GLY A 151 -1.48 5.21 4.72
CA GLY A 151 -0.23 5.20 5.46
C GLY A 151 0.96 4.99 4.54
N TYR A 152 0.90 3.99 3.67
CA TYR A 152 1.95 3.64 2.71
C TYR A 152 2.35 4.82 1.82
N THR A 153 1.37 5.46 1.19
CA THR A 153 1.62 6.63 0.33
C THR A 153 2.25 7.78 1.13
N VAL A 154 1.72 8.08 2.32
CA VAL A 154 2.26 9.17 3.15
C VAL A 154 3.67 8.85 3.62
N GLY A 155 3.93 7.66 4.15
CA GLY A 155 5.27 7.28 4.61
C GLY A 155 6.31 7.38 3.52
N ALA A 156 5.97 6.98 2.29
CA ALA A 156 6.87 7.10 1.16
C ALA A 156 7.16 8.57 0.80
N VAL A 157 6.14 9.42 0.79
CA VAL A 157 6.30 10.86 0.56
C VAL A 157 7.16 11.51 1.65
N GLU A 158 6.90 11.19 2.92
CA GLU A 158 7.66 11.76 4.04
C GLU A 158 9.13 11.36 3.98
N GLU A 159 9.43 10.12 3.55
CA GLU A 159 10.82 9.66 3.37
C GLU A 159 11.54 10.41 2.24
N VAL A 160 10.89 10.49 1.08
CA VAL A 160 11.49 11.06 -0.14
C VAL A 160 11.67 12.56 -0.03
N MET A 161 10.72 13.26 0.61
CA MET A 161 10.70 14.72 0.62
C MET A 161 11.11 15.34 1.96
N ASP A 162 11.31 14.56 3.02
CA ASP A 162 11.65 15.03 4.37
C ASP A 162 10.67 16.08 4.94
N ILE A 163 9.38 15.92 4.60
CA ILE A 163 8.27 16.80 5.02
C ILE A 163 7.11 15.95 5.51
N ARG A 164 6.15 16.57 6.21
CA ARG A 164 4.93 15.87 6.65
C ARG A 164 3.87 15.87 5.55
N GLY A 165 3.24 14.71 5.38
CA GLY A 165 2.17 14.48 4.42
C GLY A 165 0.84 14.09 5.07
N LYS A 166 -0.24 14.34 4.35
CA LYS A 166 -1.61 13.90 4.67
C LYS A 166 -2.30 13.53 3.36
N LEU A 167 -3.08 12.45 3.32
CA LEU A 167 -3.75 11.96 2.12
C LEU A 167 -5.23 11.69 2.37
N ASP A 168 -6.11 12.61 2.00
CA ASP A 168 -7.55 12.44 2.17
C ASP A 168 -8.17 11.57 1.06
N ILE A 169 -9.17 10.76 1.40
CA ILE A 169 -9.92 9.94 0.44
C ILE A 169 -11.16 10.71 -0.03
N ASP A 170 -11.03 11.41 -1.15
CA ASP A 170 -12.14 12.18 -1.75
C ASP A 170 -13.26 11.25 -2.24
N HIS A 171 -12.89 10.24 -3.04
CA HIS A 171 -13.85 9.35 -3.68
C HIS A 171 -13.31 7.92 -3.78
N VAL A 172 -14.22 6.96 -3.63
CA VAL A 172 -13.94 5.53 -3.84
C VAL A 172 -14.90 5.02 -4.92
N GLY A 173 -14.34 4.50 -6.01
CA GLY A 173 -15.10 4.08 -7.18
C GLY A 173 -14.79 2.65 -7.61
N PRO A 174 -15.62 2.08 -8.51
CA PRO A 174 -15.42 0.76 -9.07
C PRO A 174 -14.28 0.68 -10.10
N ASN A 175 -13.69 1.79 -10.52
CA ASN A 175 -12.57 1.77 -11.46
C ASN A 175 -11.38 2.61 -10.99
N ALA A 176 -11.63 3.65 -10.20
CA ALA A 176 -10.58 4.48 -9.64
C ALA A 176 -10.99 5.05 -8.28
N CYS A 177 -10.00 5.36 -7.46
CA CYS A 177 -10.19 6.17 -6.25
C CYS A 177 -9.49 7.51 -6.43
N LEU A 178 -10.15 8.59 -6.05
CA LEU A 178 -9.55 9.93 -6.04
C LEU A 178 -9.12 10.25 -4.62
N LYS A 179 -7.89 10.74 -4.47
CA LYS A 179 -7.32 11.16 -3.20
C LYS A 179 -6.67 12.54 -3.33
N THR A 180 -6.60 13.25 -2.23
CA THR A 180 -5.92 14.54 -2.14
C THR A 180 -4.73 14.39 -1.20
N LEU A 181 -3.51 14.54 -1.72
CA LEU A 181 -2.28 14.63 -0.93
C LEU A 181 -2.04 16.10 -0.60
N THR A 182 -1.93 16.40 0.68
CA THR A 182 -1.48 17.69 1.21
C THR A 182 -0.11 17.47 1.84
N ILE A 183 0.88 18.21 1.37
CA ILE A 183 2.19 18.31 2.01
C ILE A 183 2.32 19.64 2.72
N LYS A 184 2.93 19.64 3.89
CA LYS A 184 3.20 20.85 4.65
C LYS A 184 4.70 21.15 4.64
N TRP A 185 5.06 22.27 4.04
CA TRP A 185 6.42 22.77 4.05
C TRP A 185 6.71 23.34 5.43
N SER A 186 7.40 22.55 6.26
CA SER A 186 8.05 23.09 7.47
C SER A 186 9.00 24.18 7.00
N GLY A 187 8.88 25.41 7.51
CA GLY A 187 9.77 26.51 7.15
C GLY A 187 11.23 26.06 7.27
N LYS A 188 11.91 25.93 6.12
CA LYS A 188 13.37 25.80 6.06
C LYS A 188 14.00 27.10 6.55
#